data_AF-A0A9E5WSN0-F1
#
_entry.id   AF-A0A9E5WSN0-F1
#
_cell.length_a   1.000
_cell.length_b   1.000
_cell.length_c   1.000
_cell.angle_alpha   90.00
_cell.angle_beta   90.00
_cell.angle_gamma   90.00
#
_symmetry.space_group_name_H-M   'P 1'
#
loop_
_entity.id
_entity.type
_entity.pdbx_description
1 polymer ?
#
loop_
_entity_poly.entity_id
_entity_poly.type
_entity_poly.pdbx_seq_one_letter_code
_entity_poly.pdbx_strand_id
1 'polypeptide(L)'
;MTRAFPIQRRAMMESMAVFGLVSLLAWTASLAGEAKPERVTRWHGYEHHFRIDDRTAYVVLPKRAAPGRPWVWRARFPNYHAEMDVALLDRGFHIGYVDVAGLYGSPKAVDDGNRFYAYVTERYKLSKKPALEGVSRGGLFVYNWAAANPDKVACIYCDTPVMDIKSWPGGKGAGVGAPKNWQECLRAYGLSEEQAMQYRANPIDHVTKLVQAGIPILHIVSENDRVVPPAENTYLARNRLPDPLRRRFQVISVAKGTAESQGHHFRHPAPQRVVRFIVQHALYEGGYVSSSVSRTLEQVDAIYATMPPLRYQPPKGRWKHLPRTMHLLREGPALRIVMLGDSIINDTSRSQWHLLLERAYPKCRITKITSVRGSTGCWWYKQGARVQLYVLGQRPDLVIIGGISQRDDIESIREVVRQIRAGSKAEILLMTGAFGRVDPRQPGWKAEIDPDGDDYRARLKRLADELKVEFLDMRGAWGQYIRSCGKDLEWFKRDPIHANERGEQILGRILCRYFAPNVTSDTASTAHGT
;
A
#
# COMPACT_ATOMS: atom_id res chain seq x y z
N MET A 1 26.54 90.75 -23.05
CA MET A 1 25.46 91.73 -23.33
C MET A 1 24.14 90.96 -23.18
N THR A 2 23.17 91.34 -22.32
CA THR A 2 22.16 92.43 -22.49
C THR A 2 21.46 92.38 -23.86
N ARG A 3 20.13 92.25 -24.01
CA ARG A 3 18.91 92.20 -23.13
C ARG A 3 17.96 91.12 -23.72
N ALA A 4 17.27 90.25 -22.97
CA ALA A 4 16.08 90.46 -22.11
C ALA A 4 14.74 90.81 -22.80
N PHE A 5 13.91 89.78 -23.08
CA PHE A 5 12.43 89.70 -22.90
C PHE A 5 11.46 90.61 -23.73
N PRO A 6 10.11 90.39 -23.75
CA PRO A 6 9.29 89.18 -23.44
C PRO A 6 8.06 88.91 -24.40
N ILE A 7 7.18 87.96 -24.00
CA ILE A 7 5.71 87.78 -24.33
C ILE A 7 5.32 87.04 -25.65
N GLN A 8 4.19 86.30 -25.79
CA GLN A 8 3.57 85.15 -25.05
C GLN A 8 2.24 84.69 -25.77
N ARG A 9 1.78 83.44 -25.52
CA ARG A 9 0.43 82.84 -25.81
C ARG A 9 0.20 82.43 -27.28
N ARG A 10 -0.62 81.41 -27.63
CA ARG A 10 -1.60 80.53 -26.92
C ARG A 10 -1.68 79.18 -27.69
N ALA A 11 -2.16 78.02 -27.24
CA ALA A 11 -2.69 77.55 -25.94
C ALA A 11 -1.74 76.45 -25.36
N MET A 12 -2.07 75.23 -24.87
CA MET A 12 -3.30 74.47 -24.55
C MET A 12 -2.90 73.46 -23.42
N MET A 13 -3.61 73.38 -22.27
CA MET A 13 -4.70 72.45 -21.91
C MET A 13 -4.41 70.95 -22.18
N GLU A 14 -4.51 70.02 -21.22
CA GLU A 14 -5.16 70.04 -19.88
C GLU A 14 -4.23 69.56 -18.73
N SER A 15 -4.78 69.24 -17.54
CA SER A 15 -4.01 68.86 -16.32
C SER A 15 -4.84 68.04 -15.33
N MET A 16 -4.20 67.16 -14.55
CA MET A 16 -4.58 66.93 -13.15
C MET A 16 -3.45 66.26 -12.32
N ALA A 17 -3.46 66.51 -11.01
CA ALA A 17 -2.51 66.00 -10.01
C ALA A 17 -3.14 66.03 -8.61
N VAL A 18 -2.57 65.33 -7.62
CA VAL A 18 -2.79 65.43 -6.15
C VAL A 18 -1.75 64.49 -5.49
N PHE A 19 -0.84 64.94 -4.60
CA PHE A 19 -0.99 65.12 -3.14
C PHE A 19 -1.51 63.88 -2.38
N GLY A 20 -1.00 63.48 -1.21
CA GLY A 20 0.15 63.95 -0.43
C GLY A 20 0.18 63.30 0.98
N LEU A 21 1.11 63.76 1.82
CA LEU A 21 1.22 63.54 3.28
C LEU A 21 1.57 62.13 3.81
N VAL A 22 2.60 62.09 4.66
CA VAL A 22 2.92 61.00 5.60
C VAL A 22 3.13 61.64 6.97
N SER A 23 2.39 61.20 7.99
CA SER A 23 2.49 61.71 9.37
C SER A 23 2.14 60.60 10.38
N LEU A 24 2.67 60.74 11.61
CA LEU A 24 2.58 59.73 12.68
C LEU A 24 1.15 59.49 13.18
N LEU A 25 0.90 58.24 13.58
CA LEU A 25 0.37 57.93 14.92
C LEU A 25 0.83 56.51 15.32
N ALA A 26 1.04 56.28 16.61
CA ALA A 26 1.49 54.98 17.15
C ALA A 26 0.33 53.98 17.27
N TRP A 27 0.62 52.70 17.52
CA TRP A 27 -0.19 51.83 18.39
C TRP A 27 0.61 50.63 18.92
N THR A 28 0.42 50.35 20.22
CA THR A 28 0.72 49.13 21.00
C THR A 28 1.64 48.06 20.40
N ALA A 29 2.80 47.85 21.04
CA ALA A 29 3.53 46.59 20.94
C ALA A 29 2.70 45.45 21.59
N SER A 30 2.29 44.46 20.79
CA SER A 30 1.68 43.24 21.33
C SER A 30 2.75 42.29 21.83
N LEU A 31 2.60 41.79 23.07
CA LEU A 31 3.48 40.77 23.66
C LEU A 31 3.18 39.39 23.06
N ALA A 32 3.52 39.22 21.79
CA ALA A 32 3.66 37.92 21.15
C ALA A 32 4.86 37.20 21.78
N GLY A 33 4.62 36.52 22.90
CA GLY A 33 5.67 35.85 23.68
C GLY A 33 6.46 34.86 22.84
N GLU A 34 7.79 34.98 22.87
CA GLU A 34 8.67 34.12 22.09
C GLU A 34 8.41 32.64 22.38
N ALA A 35 8.10 31.87 21.34
CA ALA A 35 7.98 30.43 21.44
C ALA A 35 9.34 29.84 21.85
N LYS A 36 9.47 29.44 23.12
CA LYS A 36 10.72 28.93 23.69
C LYS A 36 11.29 27.83 22.78
N PRO A 37 12.59 27.86 22.44
CA PRO A 37 13.18 26.94 21.48
C PRO A 37 12.97 25.48 21.92
N GLU A 38 12.52 24.65 20.96
CA GLU A 38 12.21 23.24 21.21
C GLU A 38 13.44 22.48 21.73
N ARG A 39 13.30 21.82 22.88
CA ARG A 39 14.37 21.07 23.52
C ARG A 39 14.58 19.73 22.81
N VAL A 40 15.36 19.74 21.72
CA VAL A 40 15.68 18.56 20.91
C VAL A 40 16.49 17.54 21.71
N THR A 41 15.81 16.61 22.37
CA THR A 41 16.38 15.33 22.84
C THR A 41 16.44 14.33 21.68
N ARG A 42 17.50 13.51 21.62
CA ARG A 42 17.81 12.65 20.47
C ARG A 42 17.70 11.14 20.79
N TRP A 43 16.55 10.50 20.56
CA TRP A 43 16.50 9.05 20.32
C TRP A 43 17.01 8.78 18.90
N HIS A 44 18.05 7.94 18.77
CA HIS A 44 18.74 7.56 17.51
C HIS A 44 19.17 8.70 16.55
N GLY A 45 19.04 9.97 16.93
CA GLY A 45 19.55 11.15 16.21
C GLY A 45 18.53 11.95 15.39
N TYR A 46 17.25 11.54 15.30
CA TYR A 46 16.30 12.08 14.30
C TYR A 46 14.91 12.47 14.86
N GLU A 47 14.82 12.78 16.16
CA GLU A 47 13.58 13.22 16.79
C GLU A 47 13.41 14.74 16.80
N HIS A 48 12.16 15.17 16.60
CA HIS A 48 11.70 16.53 16.87
C HIS A 48 10.67 16.49 17.99
N HIS A 49 11.03 16.99 19.17
CA HIS A 49 10.17 17.06 20.36
C HIS A 49 9.51 18.43 20.45
N PHE A 50 8.18 18.44 20.54
CA PHE A 50 7.37 19.65 20.51
C PHE A 50 6.22 19.57 21.53
N ARG A 51 5.43 20.64 21.60
CA ARG A 51 4.23 20.70 22.45
C ARG A 51 3.00 21.04 21.62
N ILE A 52 1.88 20.43 22.00
CA ILE A 52 0.54 20.81 21.54
C ILE A 52 -0.25 21.07 22.82
N ASP A 53 -0.56 22.33 23.07
CA ASP A 53 -1.20 22.80 24.29
C ASP A 53 -0.47 22.33 25.58
N ASP A 54 -1.14 21.54 26.41
CA ASP A 54 -0.57 20.93 27.62
C ASP A 54 0.25 19.66 27.32
N ARG A 55 0.15 19.08 26.12
CA ARG A 55 0.75 17.79 25.75
C ARG A 55 2.18 17.88 25.20
N THR A 56 3.00 16.93 25.63
CA THR A 56 4.28 16.59 24.98
C THR A 56 4.01 15.68 23.79
N ALA A 57 4.67 15.97 22.66
CA ALA A 57 4.56 15.20 21.43
C ALA A 57 5.91 15.13 20.71
N TYR A 58 6.11 14.16 19.84
CA TYR A 58 7.29 14.10 18.98
C TYR A 58 6.99 13.47 17.61
N VAL A 59 7.88 13.73 16.66
CA VAL A 59 7.97 13.02 15.38
C VAL A 59 9.42 12.59 15.15
N VAL A 60 9.62 11.31 14.83
CA VAL A 60 10.88 10.72 14.38
C VAL A 60 10.92 10.75 12.85
N LEU A 61 11.97 11.35 12.27
CA LEU A 61 12.14 11.44 10.82
C LEU A 61 12.98 10.27 10.27
N PRO A 62 12.59 9.65 9.14
CA PRO A 62 13.44 8.71 8.44
C PRO A 62 14.58 9.44 7.71
N LYS A 63 15.74 8.78 7.57
CA LYS A 63 16.89 9.27 6.78
C LYS A 63 16.52 9.63 5.34
N ARG A 64 15.53 8.93 4.77
CA ARG A 64 14.91 9.24 3.47
C ARG A 64 13.42 8.89 3.53
N ALA A 65 12.55 9.89 3.52
CA ALA A 65 11.11 9.67 3.49
C ALA A 65 10.65 8.93 2.22
N ALA A 66 9.72 7.99 2.38
CA ALA A 66 9.06 7.34 1.26
C ALA A 66 8.04 8.29 0.58
N PRO A 67 7.72 8.10 -0.72
CA PRO A 67 6.69 8.87 -1.39
C PRO A 67 5.34 8.75 -0.67
N GLY A 68 4.59 9.85 -0.59
CA GLY A 68 3.37 9.93 0.23
C GLY A 68 3.60 10.16 1.73
N ARG A 69 4.86 10.14 2.19
CA ARG A 69 5.27 10.41 3.59
C ARG A 69 4.44 9.58 4.59
N PRO A 70 4.46 8.24 4.49
CA PRO A 70 3.73 7.36 5.39
C PRO A 70 4.25 7.48 6.82
N TRP A 71 3.42 7.11 7.80
CA TRP A 71 3.80 7.16 9.20
C TRP A 71 3.04 6.16 10.07
N VAL A 72 3.68 5.77 11.18
CA VAL A 72 3.07 5.06 12.30
C VAL A 72 2.74 6.07 13.38
N TRP A 73 1.52 6.01 13.92
CA TRP A 73 1.17 6.71 15.15
C TRP A 73 1.28 5.74 16.32
N ARG A 74 2.38 5.83 17.08
CA ARG A 74 2.61 5.01 18.26
C ARG A 74 1.89 5.65 19.45
N ALA A 75 0.97 4.92 20.10
CA ALA A 75 0.18 5.45 21.20
C ALA A 75 0.90 5.41 22.56
N ARG A 76 1.74 4.39 22.81
CA ARG A 76 2.53 4.27 24.05
C ARG A 76 3.74 3.33 23.89
N PHE A 77 4.56 3.24 24.94
CA PHE A 77 5.66 2.29 25.11
C PHE A 77 6.68 2.31 23.93
N PRO A 78 7.39 3.43 23.70
CA PRO A 78 8.28 3.61 22.54
C PRO A 78 9.41 2.59 22.42
N ASN A 79 9.81 1.96 23.53
CA ASN A 79 10.89 0.98 23.54
C ASN A 79 10.41 -0.49 23.47
N TYR A 80 9.10 -0.75 23.49
CA TYR A 80 8.55 -2.12 23.41
C TYR A 80 8.35 -2.51 21.94
N HIS A 81 8.99 -3.60 21.51
CA HIS A 81 9.06 -4.06 20.11
C HIS A 81 9.53 -2.99 19.10
N ALA A 82 10.40 -2.07 19.54
CA ALA A 82 10.89 -0.94 18.75
C ALA A 82 11.67 -1.36 17.48
N GLU A 83 12.09 -2.62 17.34
CA GLU A 83 12.66 -3.14 16.09
C GLU A 83 11.73 -3.01 14.89
N MET A 84 10.41 -2.89 15.11
CA MET A 84 9.43 -2.65 14.05
C MET A 84 9.45 -1.20 13.57
N ASP A 85 9.53 -0.23 14.48
CA ASP A 85 9.69 1.20 14.17
C ASP A 85 10.99 1.46 13.41
N VAL A 86 12.11 0.88 13.87
CA VAL A 86 13.41 0.98 13.18
C VAL A 86 13.32 0.42 11.76
N ALA A 87 12.72 -0.77 11.60
CA ALA A 87 12.52 -1.37 10.29
C ALA A 87 11.57 -0.57 9.37
N LEU A 88 10.69 0.27 9.92
CA LEU A 88 9.80 1.14 9.16
C LEU A 88 10.46 2.50 8.83
N LEU A 89 11.28 3.05 9.73
CA LEU A 89 12.14 4.23 9.49
C LEU A 89 13.12 3.96 8.35
N ASP A 90 13.77 2.79 8.31
CA ASP A 90 14.62 2.35 7.18
C ASP A 90 13.84 2.21 5.85
N ARG A 91 12.51 2.04 5.92
CA ARG A 91 11.60 2.00 4.76
C ARG A 91 10.97 3.36 4.44
N GLY A 92 11.39 4.43 5.12
CA GLY A 92 10.96 5.79 4.86
C GLY A 92 9.64 6.20 5.52
N PHE A 93 9.19 5.46 6.54
CA PHE A 93 8.10 5.90 7.42
C PHE A 93 8.59 6.91 8.45
N HIS A 94 7.69 7.75 8.94
CA HIS A 94 7.89 8.58 10.13
C HIS A 94 7.21 7.90 11.32
N ILE A 95 7.68 8.14 12.54
CA ILE A 95 6.97 7.69 13.77
C ILE A 95 6.44 8.94 14.47
N GLY A 96 5.17 8.97 14.82
CA GLY A 96 4.51 10.08 15.51
C GLY A 96 3.93 9.67 16.85
N TYR A 97 4.05 10.53 17.87
CA TYR A 97 3.58 10.29 19.23
C TYR A 97 3.04 11.57 19.89
N VAL A 98 2.00 11.43 20.72
CA VAL A 98 1.50 12.47 21.64
C VAL A 98 1.08 11.80 22.95
N ASP A 99 1.42 12.41 24.11
CA ASP A 99 1.11 11.79 25.40
C ASP A 99 -0.36 12.01 25.83
N VAL A 100 -1.22 11.11 25.38
CA VAL A 100 -2.61 10.96 25.83
C VAL A 100 -2.80 9.81 26.82
N ALA A 101 -1.71 9.25 27.37
CA ALA A 101 -1.76 7.95 28.04
C ALA A 101 -2.43 7.95 29.43
N GLY A 102 -2.55 9.12 30.06
CA GLY A 102 -3.34 9.33 31.29
C GLY A 102 -4.84 9.53 31.03
N LEU A 103 -5.28 9.57 29.77
CA LEU A 103 -6.67 9.83 29.37
C LEU A 103 -7.45 8.57 28.97
N TYR A 104 -6.80 7.40 28.94
CA TYR A 104 -7.45 6.10 28.76
C TYR A 104 -8.34 5.97 27.50
N GLY A 105 -8.09 6.77 26.45
CA GLY A 105 -8.91 6.77 25.23
C GLY A 105 -10.24 7.52 25.33
N SER A 106 -10.44 8.35 26.36
CA SER A 106 -11.65 9.16 26.55
C SER A 106 -11.83 10.24 25.46
N PRO A 107 -12.98 10.95 25.41
CA PRO A 107 -13.21 11.99 24.41
C PRO A 107 -12.08 13.04 24.35
N LYS A 108 -11.54 13.49 25.48
CA LYS A 108 -10.37 14.41 25.49
C LYS A 108 -9.11 13.76 24.91
N ALA A 109 -8.92 12.44 25.03
CA ALA A 109 -7.82 11.75 24.35
C ALA A 109 -7.98 11.84 22.82
N VAL A 110 -9.21 11.65 22.33
CA VAL A 110 -9.53 11.76 20.90
C VAL A 110 -9.34 13.21 20.40
N ASP A 111 -9.72 14.22 21.17
CA ASP A 111 -9.54 15.64 20.82
C ASP A 111 -8.08 16.10 20.85
N ASP A 112 -7.33 15.76 21.91
CA ASP A 112 -5.89 16.00 21.99
C ASP A 112 -5.16 15.30 20.83
N GLY A 113 -5.63 14.11 20.45
CA GLY A 113 -5.18 13.38 19.25
C GLY A 113 -5.56 14.06 17.93
N ASN A 114 -6.78 14.60 17.79
CA ASN A 114 -7.22 15.32 16.60
C ASN A 114 -6.32 16.55 16.32
N ARG A 115 -5.91 17.29 17.36
CA ARG A 115 -4.95 18.39 17.26
C ARG A 115 -3.57 17.92 16.79
N PHE A 116 -3.07 16.81 17.35
CA PHE A 116 -1.81 16.21 16.91
C PHE A 116 -1.85 15.75 15.45
N TYR A 117 -2.92 15.07 15.02
CA TYR A 117 -3.11 14.66 13.63
C TYR A 117 -3.09 15.85 12.67
N ALA A 118 -3.80 16.95 12.99
CA ALA A 118 -3.78 18.18 12.20
C ALA A 118 -2.35 18.74 12.12
N TYR A 119 -1.70 18.93 13.27
CA TYR A 119 -0.34 19.46 13.33
C TYR A 119 0.65 18.64 12.50
N VAL A 120 0.69 17.31 12.60
CA VAL A 120 1.68 16.52 11.84
C VAL A 120 1.36 16.42 10.34
N THR A 121 0.08 16.37 9.95
CA THR A 121 -0.29 16.36 8.52
C THR A 121 -0.11 17.75 7.88
N GLU A 122 -0.17 18.84 8.64
CA GLU A 122 0.08 20.20 8.16
C GLU A 122 1.55 20.62 8.21
N ARG A 123 2.23 20.45 9.35
CA ARG A 123 3.61 20.92 9.59
C ARG A 123 4.68 20.01 8.97
N TYR A 124 4.44 18.70 8.97
CA TYR A 124 5.37 17.68 8.45
C TYR A 124 4.88 17.03 7.15
N LYS A 125 3.71 17.43 6.63
CA LYS A 125 3.10 16.89 5.40
C LYS A 125 3.02 15.35 5.38
N LEU A 126 2.73 14.74 6.53
CA LEU A 126 2.57 13.30 6.65
C LEU A 126 1.27 12.82 5.96
N SER A 127 1.22 11.54 5.60
CA SER A 127 0.02 10.91 5.02
C SER A 127 -1.24 11.17 5.85
N LYS A 128 -2.36 11.47 5.19
CA LYS A 128 -3.69 11.59 5.84
C LYS A 128 -4.25 10.26 6.38
N LYS A 129 -3.51 9.17 6.25
CA LYS A 129 -3.84 7.84 6.78
C LYS A 129 -2.62 7.22 7.49
N PRO A 130 -2.38 7.52 8.79
CA PRO A 130 -1.47 6.73 9.62
C PRO A 130 -1.83 5.24 9.66
N ALA A 131 -0.81 4.41 9.87
CA ALA A 131 -0.98 3.15 10.60
C ALA A 131 -1.03 3.47 12.10
N LEU A 132 -2.03 3.00 12.83
CA LEU A 132 -2.12 3.21 14.28
C LEU A 132 -1.47 2.03 15.02
N GLU A 133 -0.62 2.29 16.00
CA GLU A 133 0.06 1.29 16.81
C GLU A 133 -0.27 1.43 18.30
N GLY A 134 -0.99 0.44 18.84
CA GLY A 134 -1.46 0.40 20.23
C GLY A 134 -0.85 -0.75 21.04
N VAL A 135 0.09 -0.45 21.94
CA VAL A 135 0.61 -1.43 22.91
C VAL A 135 -0.19 -1.33 24.21
N SER A 136 -0.74 -2.45 24.71
CA SER A 136 -1.47 -2.54 25.97
C SER A 136 -2.62 -1.51 26.04
N ARG A 137 -2.68 -0.66 27.07
CA ARG A 137 -3.65 0.45 27.19
C ARG A 137 -3.65 1.45 26.03
N GLY A 138 -2.64 1.43 25.17
CA GLY A 138 -2.65 2.17 23.90
C GLY A 138 -3.80 1.77 22.97
N GLY A 139 -4.29 0.52 23.09
CA GLY A 139 -5.49 0.01 22.41
C GLY A 139 -6.72 0.92 22.58
N LEU A 140 -6.97 1.38 23.81
CA LEU A 140 -8.08 2.28 24.14
C LEU A 140 -8.07 3.56 23.28
N PHE A 141 -6.89 4.18 23.13
CA PHE A 141 -6.77 5.41 22.35
C PHE A 141 -6.88 5.16 20.84
N VAL A 142 -6.10 4.21 20.28
CA VAL A 142 -6.05 4.03 18.82
C VAL A 142 -7.40 3.63 18.24
N TYR A 143 -8.15 2.79 18.95
CA TYR A 143 -9.48 2.37 18.51
C TYR A 143 -10.53 3.47 18.62
N ASN A 144 -10.53 4.25 19.71
CA ASN A 144 -11.50 5.33 19.89
C ASN A 144 -11.22 6.49 18.92
N TRP A 145 -9.95 6.82 18.68
CA TRP A 145 -9.59 7.80 17.66
C TRP A 145 -9.96 7.33 16.24
N ALA A 146 -9.72 6.05 15.92
CA ALA A 146 -10.15 5.44 14.66
C ALA A 146 -11.68 5.40 14.51
N ALA A 147 -12.43 5.19 15.60
CA ALA A 147 -13.89 5.13 15.58
C ALA A 147 -14.53 6.50 15.29
N ALA A 148 -13.87 7.57 15.73
CA ALA A 148 -14.21 8.95 15.38
C ALA A 148 -13.70 9.35 13.97
N ASN A 149 -12.58 8.79 13.51
CA ASN A 149 -11.90 9.17 12.26
C ASN A 149 -11.71 7.99 11.27
N PRO A 150 -12.75 7.21 10.91
CA PRO A 150 -12.57 5.94 10.18
C PRO A 150 -12.04 6.11 8.75
N ASP A 151 -12.21 7.28 8.15
CA ASP A 151 -11.64 7.64 6.84
C ASP A 151 -10.14 7.97 6.91
N LYS A 152 -9.60 8.28 8.10
CA LYS A 152 -8.21 8.75 8.32
C LYS A 152 -7.26 7.65 8.79
N VAL A 153 -7.62 6.38 8.63
CA VAL A 153 -6.82 5.22 9.06
C VAL A 153 -6.39 4.40 7.84
N ALA A 154 -5.14 3.91 7.86
CA ALA A 154 -4.63 2.94 6.90
C ALA A 154 -4.81 1.49 7.40
N CYS A 155 -4.40 1.24 8.65
CA CYS A 155 -4.57 -0.03 9.38
C CYS A 155 -4.39 0.20 10.89
N ILE A 156 -4.79 -0.77 11.70
CA ILE A 156 -4.50 -0.84 13.13
C ILE A 156 -3.61 -2.04 13.41
N TYR A 157 -2.50 -1.84 14.11
CA TYR A 157 -1.68 -2.88 14.69
C TYR A 157 -1.62 -2.71 16.22
N CYS A 158 -1.66 -3.81 16.98
CA CYS A 158 -1.56 -3.76 18.44
C CYS A 158 -0.86 -4.97 19.07
N ASP A 159 -0.07 -4.72 20.11
CA ASP A 159 0.40 -5.70 21.10
C ASP A 159 -0.53 -5.72 22.31
N THR A 160 -1.06 -6.91 22.68
CA THR A 160 -1.90 -7.17 23.86
C THR A 160 -2.88 -6.03 24.23
N PRO A 161 -3.67 -5.51 23.26
CA PRO A 161 -4.40 -4.28 23.46
C PRO A 161 -5.56 -4.43 24.42
N VAL A 162 -5.72 -3.43 25.28
CA VAL A 162 -6.93 -3.23 26.07
C VAL A 162 -8.05 -2.79 25.13
N MET A 163 -9.12 -3.58 25.10
CA MET A 163 -10.28 -3.38 24.22
C MET A 163 -11.54 -2.96 24.99
N ASP A 164 -11.57 -3.10 26.31
CA ASP A 164 -12.68 -2.69 27.18
C ASP A 164 -12.16 -2.23 28.55
N ILE A 165 -12.57 -1.04 29.00
CA ILE A 165 -12.12 -0.47 30.29
C ILE A 165 -12.51 -1.33 31.49
N LYS A 166 -13.57 -2.15 31.36
CA LYS A 166 -14.06 -3.06 32.40
C LYS A 166 -13.12 -4.27 32.60
N SER A 167 -12.44 -4.71 31.54
CA SER A 167 -11.39 -5.74 31.60
C SER A 167 -10.14 -5.16 32.27
N TRP A 168 -9.54 -4.15 31.63
CA TRP A 168 -8.45 -3.36 32.20
C TRP A 168 -8.72 -1.87 31.95
N PRO A 169 -8.56 -0.97 32.94
CA PRO A 169 -8.04 -1.22 34.28
C PRO A 169 -9.07 -1.74 35.30
N GLY A 170 -10.34 -1.94 34.91
CA GLY A 170 -11.44 -2.25 35.83
C GLY A 170 -11.33 -3.56 36.61
N GLY A 171 -10.71 -4.61 36.06
CA GLY A 171 -10.60 -5.91 36.74
C GLY A 171 -11.95 -6.60 36.99
N LYS A 172 -12.97 -6.34 36.16
CA LYS A 172 -14.34 -6.83 36.31
C LYS A 172 -14.56 -8.14 35.52
N GLY A 173 -13.49 -8.90 35.30
CA GLY A 173 -13.42 -10.16 34.58
C GLY A 173 -12.49 -11.14 35.29
N ALA A 174 -11.71 -11.94 34.54
CA ALA A 174 -10.63 -12.77 35.05
C ALA A 174 -9.27 -12.04 35.06
N GLY A 175 -9.15 -10.90 34.36
CA GLY A 175 -7.97 -10.04 34.38
C GLY A 175 -7.74 -9.38 35.75
N VAL A 176 -6.49 -9.22 36.16
CA VAL A 176 -6.12 -8.76 37.52
C VAL A 176 -6.48 -7.29 37.82
N GLY A 177 -6.84 -6.52 36.79
CA GLY A 177 -7.18 -5.11 36.90
C GLY A 177 -6.02 -4.21 37.35
N ALA A 178 -6.35 -2.96 37.67
CA ALA A 178 -5.42 -1.99 38.24
C ALA A 178 -6.20 -0.90 39.00
N PRO A 179 -6.56 -1.09 40.29
CA PRO A 179 -7.53 -0.24 41.00
C PRO A 179 -7.22 1.26 40.98
N LYS A 180 -5.94 1.66 41.09
CA LYS A 180 -5.52 3.07 40.94
C LYS A 180 -5.84 3.61 39.54
N ASN A 181 -5.48 2.85 38.50
CA ASN A 181 -5.71 3.24 37.11
C ASN A 181 -7.19 3.16 36.72
N TRP A 182 -8.00 2.34 37.41
CA TRP A 182 -9.46 2.37 37.29
C TRP A 182 -10.03 3.71 37.78
N GLN A 183 -9.63 4.16 38.96
CA GLN A 183 -10.03 5.46 39.49
C GLN A 183 -9.51 6.64 38.63
N GLU A 184 -8.33 6.53 38.02
CA GLU A 184 -7.86 7.49 37.01
C GLU A 184 -8.69 7.45 35.73
N CYS A 185 -9.07 6.27 35.23
CA CYS A 185 -9.89 6.08 34.04
C CYS A 185 -11.30 6.65 34.22
N LEU A 186 -11.95 6.37 35.37
CA LEU A 186 -13.26 6.94 35.72
C LEU A 186 -13.23 8.48 35.68
N ARG A 187 -12.21 9.10 36.30
CA ARG A 187 -12.00 10.57 36.21
C ARG A 187 -11.70 11.07 34.80
N ALA A 188 -10.95 10.32 34.00
CA ALA A 188 -10.60 10.71 32.63
C ALA A 188 -11.80 10.67 31.65
N TYR A 189 -12.84 9.88 31.96
CA TYR A 189 -14.10 9.84 31.21
C TYR A 189 -15.23 10.64 31.88
N GLY A 190 -15.11 11.01 33.16
CA GLY A 190 -16.17 11.68 33.92
C GLY A 190 -17.31 10.73 34.34
N LEU A 191 -17.01 9.46 34.62
CA LEU A 191 -18.00 8.42 34.90
C LEU A 191 -17.93 7.94 36.36
N SER A 192 -19.08 7.53 36.91
CA SER A 192 -19.15 6.65 38.08
C SER A 192 -18.83 5.19 37.70
N GLU A 193 -18.63 4.30 38.67
CA GLU A 193 -18.40 2.88 38.37
C GLU A 193 -19.65 2.23 37.72
N GLU A 194 -20.85 2.56 38.19
CA GLU A 194 -22.12 2.07 37.64
C GLU A 194 -22.29 2.50 36.18
N GLN A 195 -22.00 3.77 35.88
CA GLN A 195 -22.01 4.30 34.52
C GLN A 195 -20.95 3.63 33.63
N ALA A 196 -19.75 3.36 34.16
CA ALA A 196 -18.69 2.68 33.42
C ALA A 196 -19.03 1.20 33.14
N MET A 197 -19.72 0.52 34.05
CA MET A 197 -20.27 -0.83 33.80
C MET A 197 -21.34 -0.82 32.70
N GLN A 198 -22.12 0.26 32.60
CA GLN A 198 -23.10 0.49 31.54
C GLN A 198 -22.51 1.05 30.24
N TYR A 199 -21.23 1.44 30.20
CA TYR A 199 -20.60 2.07 29.03
C TYR A 199 -20.52 1.12 27.81
N ARG A 200 -20.86 1.64 26.62
CA ARG A 200 -20.95 0.92 25.33
C ARG A 200 -20.20 1.60 24.17
N ALA A 201 -19.18 2.41 24.48
CA ALA A 201 -18.28 3.02 23.49
C ALA A 201 -16.81 2.69 23.79
N ASN A 202 -16.56 1.41 24.07
CA ASN A 202 -15.20 0.86 24.16
C ASN A 202 -14.69 0.48 22.76
N PRO A 203 -13.36 0.29 22.58
CA PRO A 203 -12.80 -0.30 21.36
C PRO A 203 -13.52 -1.56 20.87
N ILE A 204 -13.93 -2.43 21.79
CA ILE A 204 -14.64 -3.67 21.50
C ILE A 204 -16.06 -3.45 20.94
N ASP A 205 -16.67 -2.30 21.24
CA ASP A 205 -17.97 -1.87 20.71
C ASP A 205 -17.82 -1.21 19.32
N HIS A 206 -16.61 -0.76 18.97
CA HIS A 206 -16.30 -0.09 17.70
C HIS A 206 -15.74 -1.00 16.61
N VAL A 207 -15.20 -2.18 16.96
CA VAL A 207 -14.48 -3.08 16.03
C VAL A 207 -15.26 -3.41 14.74
N THR A 208 -16.58 -3.63 14.83
CA THR A 208 -17.41 -3.96 13.66
C THR A 208 -17.51 -2.78 12.68
N LYS A 209 -17.73 -1.55 13.18
CA LYS A 209 -17.74 -0.31 12.38
C LYS A 209 -16.41 -0.11 11.65
N LEU A 210 -15.30 -0.33 12.33
CA LEU A 210 -13.95 -0.14 11.78
C LEU A 210 -13.64 -1.13 10.65
N VAL A 211 -13.99 -2.41 10.83
CA VAL A 211 -13.77 -3.44 9.81
C VAL A 211 -14.74 -3.28 8.63
N GLN A 212 -15.97 -2.79 8.86
CA GLN A 212 -16.91 -2.40 7.81
C GLN A 212 -16.43 -1.19 7.01
N ALA A 213 -15.80 -0.19 7.66
CA ALA A 213 -15.08 0.90 6.99
C ALA A 213 -13.83 0.44 6.21
N GLY A 214 -13.54 -0.87 6.24
CA GLY A 214 -12.49 -1.52 5.46
C GLY A 214 -11.12 -1.55 6.14
N ILE A 215 -10.99 -1.01 7.36
CA ILE A 215 -9.73 -0.91 8.10
C ILE A 215 -9.20 -2.32 8.41
N PRO A 216 -7.98 -2.69 7.94
CA PRO A 216 -7.32 -3.93 8.32
C PRO A 216 -6.81 -3.86 9.76
N ILE A 217 -6.93 -4.97 10.49
CA ILE A 217 -6.52 -5.09 11.89
C ILE A 217 -5.58 -6.29 12.04
N LEU A 218 -4.46 -6.10 12.74
CA LEU A 218 -3.54 -7.15 13.16
C LEU A 218 -3.24 -6.99 14.65
N HIS A 219 -3.65 -7.95 15.48
CA HIS A 219 -3.19 -8.03 16.87
C HIS A 219 -2.10 -9.09 17.03
N ILE A 220 -1.28 -8.93 18.06
CA ILE A 220 -0.53 -10.01 18.68
C ILE A 220 -0.89 -10.10 20.17
N VAL A 221 -1.04 -11.32 20.67
CA VAL A 221 -1.44 -11.62 22.05
C VAL A 221 -0.61 -12.74 22.64
N SER A 222 -0.55 -12.78 23.98
CA SER A 222 0.04 -13.87 24.75
C SER A 222 -1.09 -14.65 25.45
N GLU A 223 -1.14 -15.98 25.29
CA GLU A 223 -2.26 -16.79 25.77
C GLU A 223 -2.38 -16.86 27.30
N ASN A 224 -1.27 -16.59 28.02
CA ASN A 224 -1.26 -16.57 29.49
C ASN A 224 -1.28 -15.14 30.08
N ASP A 225 -1.58 -14.11 29.28
CA ASP A 225 -1.69 -12.73 29.74
C ASP A 225 -2.85 -12.55 30.73
N ARG A 226 -2.51 -12.26 32.00
CA ARG A 226 -3.47 -11.98 33.08
C ARG A 226 -3.76 -10.50 33.29
N VAL A 227 -3.01 -9.60 32.63
CA VAL A 227 -3.19 -8.15 32.74
C VAL A 227 -4.24 -7.68 31.73
N VAL A 228 -4.18 -8.21 30.50
CA VAL A 228 -5.13 -7.91 29.42
C VAL A 228 -5.58 -9.22 28.74
N PRO A 229 -6.44 -10.03 29.39
CA PRO A 229 -6.78 -11.36 28.91
C PRO A 229 -7.29 -11.38 27.46
N PRO A 230 -6.71 -12.21 26.57
CA PRO A 230 -7.12 -12.24 25.16
C PRO A 230 -8.59 -12.64 25.00
N ALA A 231 -9.11 -13.50 25.87
CA ALA A 231 -10.50 -13.93 25.93
C ALA A 231 -11.48 -12.78 26.18
N GLU A 232 -11.11 -11.77 26.97
CA GLU A 232 -11.92 -10.58 27.26
C GLU A 232 -11.74 -9.49 26.19
N ASN A 233 -10.56 -9.44 25.56
CA ASN A 233 -10.15 -8.33 24.70
C ASN A 233 -10.12 -8.74 23.22
N THR A 234 -8.99 -9.28 22.74
CA THR A 234 -8.76 -9.53 21.30
C THR A 234 -9.69 -10.58 20.71
N TYR A 235 -9.90 -11.70 21.41
CA TYR A 235 -10.76 -12.78 20.91
C TYR A 235 -12.23 -12.42 20.99
N LEU A 236 -12.70 -11.76 22.05
CA LEU A 236 -14.08 -11.26 22.12
C LEU A 236 -14.34 -10.19 21.03
N ALA A 237 -13.42 -9.25 20.82
CA ALA A 237 -13.53 -8.27 19.72
C ALA A 237 -13.57 -8.93 18.34
N ARG A 238 -12.76 -9.97 18.11
CA ARG A 238 -12.76 -10.71 16.84
C ARG A 238 -14.00 -11.58 16.65
N ASN A 239 -14.54 -12.15 17.72
CA ASN A 239 -15.73 -13.01 17.66
C ASN A 239 -17.02 -12.21 17.44
N ARG A 240 -17.07 -10.92 17.84
CA ARG A 240 -18.14 -9.97 17.48
C ARG A 240 -18.25 -9.68 15.97
N LEU A 241 -17.23 -10.01 15.17
CA LEU A 241 -17.29 -9.86 13.71
C LEU A 241 -17.98 -11.07 13.05
N PRO A 242 -18.80 -10.87 12.00
CA PRO A 242 -19.27 -11.96 11.15
C PRO A 242 -18.13 -12.54 10.30
N ASP A 243 -18.25 -13.81 9.93
CA ASP A 243 -17.26 -14.62 9.21
C ASP A 243 -16.53 -13.95 8.02
N PRO A 244 -17.20 -13.29 7.05
CA PRO A 244 -16.49 -12.60 5.96
C PRO A 244 -15.62 -11.42 6.45
N LEU A 245 -15.97 -10.80 7.57
CA LEU A 245 -15.22 -9.69 8.16
C LEU A 245 -14.10 -10.16 9.10
N ARG A 246 -14.22 -11.32 9.76
CA ARG A 246 -13.13 -11.90 10.60
C ARG A 246 -11.81 -12.05 9.84
N ARG A 247 -11.82 -12.22 8.52
CA ARG A 247 -10.61 -12.29 7.68
C ARG A 247 -9.80 -10.98 7.63
N ARG A 248 -10.42 -9.83 7.96
CA ARG A 248 -9.74 -8.53 8.08
C ARG A 248 -9.14 -8.27 9.47
N PHE A 249 -9.50 -9.09 10.47
CA PHE A 249 -8.93 -9.06 11.81
C PHE A 249 -8.05 -10.30 12.04
N GLN A 250 -6.76 -10.12 11.76
CA GLN A 250 -5.72 -11.12 12.00
C GLN A 250 -5.26 -11.09 13.46
N VAL A 251 -4.89 -12.25 13.99
CA VAL A 251 -4.23 -12.39 15.29
C VAL A 251 -2.95 -13.22 15.12
N ILE A 252 -1.91 -12.86 15.84
CA ILE A 252 -0.74 -13.69 16.14
C ILE A 252 -0.89 -14.14 17.60
N SER A 253 -0.82 -15.44 17.84
CA SER A 253 -0.81 -16.00 19.20
C SER A 253 0.64 -16.28 19.61
N VAL A 254 0.96 -15.97 20.86
CA VAL A 254 2.21 -16.33 21.55
C VAL A 254 1.84 -17.24 22.71
N ALA A 255 2.34 -18.47 22.72
CA ALA A 255 1.92 -19.49 23.69
C ALA A 255 2.20 -19.12 25.16
N LYS A 256 3.23 -18.29 25.42
CA LYS A 256 3.55 -17.80 26.77
C LYS A 256 4.37 -16.51 26.75
N GLY A 257 3.97 -15.54 27.56
CA GLY A 257 4.75 -14.36 27.96
C GLY A 257 5.52 -14.56 29.26
N THR A 258 6.23 -13.52 29.71
CA THR A 258 7.15 -13.61 30.85
C THR A 258 6.41 -13.70 32.20
N ALA A 259 7.04 -14.26 33.23
CA ALA A 259 6.39 -14.45 34.53
C ALA A 259 6.23 -13.12 35.30
N GLU A 260 7.22 -12.24 35.19
CA GLU A 260 7.33 -10.95 35.86
C GLU A 260 6.26 -9.96 35.36
N SER A 261 5.83 -10.13 34.11
CA SER A 261 4.74 -9.39 33.47
C SER A 261 3.38 -10.08 33.57
N GLN A 262 3.26 -11.17 34.34
CA GLN A 262 2.06 -12.01 34.43
C GLN A 262 1.53 -12.47 33.05
N GLY A 263 2.45 -12.75 32.12
CA GLY A 263 2.17 -13.15 30.75
C GLY A 263 1.99 -12.00 29.74
N HIS A 264 1.94 -10.75 30.18
CA HIS A 264 1.62 -9.58 29.33
C HIS A 264 2.74 -9.19 28.36
N HIS A 265 4.01 -9.33 28.77
CA HIS A 265 5.17 -9.06 27.91
C HIS A 265 5.72 -10.36 27.32
N PHE A 266 6.31 -10.27 26.13
CA PHE A 266 6.89 -11.39 25.40
C PHE A 266 7.98 -10.87 24.45
N ARG A 267 8.68 -11.77 23.76
CA ARG A 267 9.56 -11.42 22.63
C ARG A 267 8.76 -11.56 21.34
N HIS A 268 8.69 -10.52 20.51
CA HIS A 268 7.92 -10.58 19.27
C HIS A 268 8.44 -11.72 18.34
N PRO A 269 7.62 -12.73 17.98
CA PRO A 269 8.08 -13.92 17.25
C PRO A 269 8.27 -13.67 15.75
N ALA A 270 7.58 -12.68 15.19
CA ALA A 270 7.57 -12.43 13.74
C ALA A 270 7.45 -10.93 13.38
N PRO A 271 8.36 -10.03 13.84
CA PRO A 271 8.20 -8.58 13.67
C PRO A 271 8.11 -8.17 12.19
N GLN A 272 8.80 -8.90 11.30
CA GLN A 272 8.68 -8.71 9.85
C GLN A 272 7.28 -8.99 9.28
N ARG A 273 6.38 -9.70 9.98
CA ARG A 273 4.96 -9.83 9.59
C ARG A 273 4.20 -8.52 9.82
N VAL A 274 4.47 -7.85 10.94
CA VAL A 274 3.87 -6.54 11.29
C VAL A 274 4.39 -5.45 10.34
N VAL A 275 5.71 -5.38 10.15
CA VAL A 275 6.33 -4.45 9.19
C VAL A 275 5.76 -4.63 7.78
N ARG A 276 5.55 -5.87 7.31
CA ARG A 276 4.89 -6.14 6.03
C ARG A 276 3.43 -5.68 6.00
N PHE A 277 2.65 -5.91 7.07
CA PHE A 277 1.26 -5.49 7.18
C PHE A 277 1.11 -3.97 7.14
N ILE A 278 1.93 -3.24 7.93
CA ILE A 278 1.96 -1.77 7.94
C ILE A 278 2.38 -1.23 6.56
N VAL A 279 3.44 -1.78 5.95
CA VAL A 279 3.88 -1.39 4.59
C VAL A 279 2.79 -1.65 3.54
N GLN A 280 2.11 -2.80 3.60
CA GLN A 280 1.04 -3.14 2.66
C GLN A 280 -0.12 -2.13 2.72
N HIS A 281 -0.49 -1.67 3.91
CA HIS A 281 -1.70 -0.85 4.09
C HIS A 281 -1.45 0.66 4.13
N ALA A 282 -0.36 1.14 4.76
CA ALA A 282 -0.04 2.57 4.88
C ALA A 282 0.88 3.12 3.78
N LEU A 283 1.63 2.28 3.05
CA LEU A 283 2.44 2.72 1.90
C LEU A 283 1.87 2.24 0.55
N TYR A 284 1.35 1.01 0.49
CA TYR A 284 0.79 0.42 -0.73
C TYR A 284 -0.75 0.27 -0.71
N GLU A 285 -1.47 0.96 0.19
CA GLU A 285 -2.94 1.10 0.15
C GLU A 285 -3.73 -0.24 -0.04
N GLY A 286 -3.20 -1.35 0.48
CA GLY A 286 -3.72 -2.72 0.36
C GLY A 286 -3.09 -3.59 -0.73
N GLY A 287 -2.41 -2.99 -1.71
CA GLY A 287 -1.55 -3.68 -2.69
C GLY A 287 -0.15 -3.94 -2.14
N TYR A 288 0.75 -4.47 -2.96
CA TYR A 288 2.14 -4.72 -2.57
C TYR A 288 3.10 -4.75 -3.75
N VAL A 289 4.39 -4.65 -3.44
CA VAL A 289 5.50 -4.86 -4.37
C VAL A 289 6.42 -5.94 -3.81
N SER A 290 6.74 -6.97 -4.61
CA SER A 290 7.60 -8.08 -4.19
C SER A 290 8.36 -8.71 -5.36
N SER A 291 9.63 -9.06 -5.15
CA SER A 291 10.43 -9.90 -6.06
C SER A 291 10.56 -11.35 -5.56
N SER A 292 9.65 -11.81 -4.70
CA SER A 292 9.64 -13.16 -4.15
C SER A 292 9.29 -14.22 -5.20
N VAL A 293 10.15 -15.22 -5.35
CA VAL A 293 9.86 -16.50 -6.02
C VAL A 293 9.00 -17.36 -5.08
N SER A 294 8.00 -18.07 -5.61
CA SER A 294 7.06 -18.90 -4.82
C SER A 294 6.95 -20.35 -5.28
N ARG A 295 7.68 -20.73 -6.33
CA ARG A 295 7.83 -22.11 -6.85
C ARG A 295 9.20 -22.21 -7.52
N THR A 296 9.83 -23.38 -7.48
CA THR A 296 11.08 -23.65 -8.21
C THR A 296 10.81 -23.96 -9.69
N LEU A 297 11.85 -24.07 -10.51
CA LEU A 297 11.70 -24.40 -11.94
C LEU A 297 11.16 -25.83 -12.13
N GLU A 298 11.59 -26.76 -11.29
CA GLU A 298 11.18 -28.16 -11.29
C GLU A 298 9.68 -28.28 -10.95
N GLN A 299 9.21 -27.50 -9.97
CA GLN A 299 7.77 -27.40 -9.64
C GLN A 299 6.95 -26.80 -10.81
N VAL A 300 7.51 -25.82 -11.52
CA VAL A 300 6.88 -25.15 -12.68
C VAL A 300 6.76 -26.10 -13.89
N ASP A 301 7.75 -26.95 -14.14
CA ASP A 301 7.67 -27.97 -15.18
C ASP A 301 6.82 -29.17 -14.74
N ALA A 302 6.92 -29.63 -13.49
CA ALA A 302 6.13 -30.75 -12.98
C ALA A 302 4.61 -30.48 -13.02
N ILE A 303 4.16 -29.27 -12.65
CA ILE A 303 2.75 -28.88 -12.81
C ILE A 303 2.35 -28.96 -14.30
N TYR A 304 3.17 -28.43 -15.20
CA TYR A 304 2.86 -28.37 -16.63
C TYR A 304 2.93 -29.72 -17.35
N ALA A 305 3.75 -30.67 -16.87
CA ALA A 305 3.78 -32.04 -17.39
C ALA A 305 2.42 -32.76 -17.26
N THR A 306 1.57 -32.34 -16.32
CA THR A 306 0.19 -32.86 -16.16
C THR A 306 -0.84 -32.22 -17.10
N MET A 307 -0.42 -31.30 -17.99
CA MET A 307 -1.31 -30.43 -18.75
C MET A 307 -1.24 -30.66 -20.27
N PRO A 308 -2.37 -30.49 -20.99
CA PRO A 308 -2.35 -30.44 -22.46
C PRO A 308 -1.33 -29.41 -22.97
N PRO A 309 -0.56 -29.72 -24.03
CA PRO A 309 0.51 -28.85 -24.48
C PRO A 309 -0.03 -27.56 -25.10
N LEU A 310 0.46 -26.41 -24.63
CA LEU A 310 0.19 -25.11 -25.22
C LEU A 310 0.63 -25.09 -26.69
N ARG A 311 -0.26 -24.70 -27.61
CA ARG A 311 0.04 -24.54 -29.06
C ARG A 311 0.15 -23.09 -29.52
N TYR A 312 0.30 -22.14 -28.58
CA TYR A 312 0.53 -20.72 -28.88
C TYR A 312 1.80 -20.51 -29.72
N GLN A 313 1.64 -19.84 -30.86
CA GLN A 313 2.70 -19.29 -31.68
C GLN A 313 2.75 -17.76 -31.47
N PRO A 314 3.89 -17.18 -31.09
CA PRO A 314 4.01 -15.73 -30.88
C PRO A 314 4.17 -14.98 -32.22
N PRO A 315 3.72 -13.71 -32.34
CA PRO A 315 3.78 -12.96 -33.60
C PRO A 315 5.19 -12.85 -34.18
N LYS A 316 5.30 -12.83 -35.52
CA LYS A 316 6.59 -12.69 -36.23
C LYS A 316 7.27 -11.33 -35.97
N GLY A 317 6.50 -10.24 -35.98
CA GLY A 317 6.99 -8.87 -35.80
C GLY A 317 7.09 -8.37 -34.34
N ARG A 318 7.13 -9.29 -33.36
CA ARG A 318 7.22 -8.95 -31.93
C ARG A 318 8.58 -8.36 -31.56
N TRP A 319 8.63 -7.67 -30.43
CA TRP A 319 9.81 -6.96 -29.88
C TRP A 319 10.28 -5.74 -30.68
N LYS A 320 9.50 -5.27 -31.66
CA LYS A 320 9.73 -4.01 -32.40
C LYS A 320 9.96 -2.82 -31.44
N HIS A 321 9.30 -2.85 -30.28
CA HIS A 321 9.40 -1.81 -29.26
C HIS A 321 10.12 -2.26 -27.98
N LEU A 322 10.78 -3.42 -27.99
CA LEU A 322 11.60 -3.95 -26.88
C LEU A 322 13.10 -4.23 -27.20
N PRO A 323 13.81 -3.45 -28.04
CA PRO A 323 15.20 -3.77 -28.43
C PRO A 323 16.17 -3.87 -27.25
N ARG A 324 16.05 -3.02 -26.23
CA ARG A 324 16.93 -3.03 -25.04
C ARG A 324 16.66 -4.27 -24.18
N THR A 325 15.41 -4.63 -23.98
CA THR A 325 14.99 -5.85 -23.26
C THR A 325 15.54 -7.09 -23.96
N MET A 326 15.41 -7.18 -25.29
CA MET A 326 15.90 -8.34 -26.04
C MET A 326 17.43 -8.40 -26.11
N HIS A 327 18.13 -7.27 -26.11
CA HIS A 327 19.58 -7.23 -25.94
C HIS A 327 19.99 -7.70 -24.54
N LEU A 328 19.33 -7.20 -23.48
CA LEU A 328 19.60 -7.60 -22.10
C LEU A 328 19.33 -9.09 -21.86
N LEU A 329 18.26 -9.66 -22.43
CA LEU A 329 18.00 -11.11 -22.36
C LEU A 329 19.12 -11.92 -23.04
N ARG A 330 19.58 -11.50 -24.22
CA ARG A 330 20.57 -12.26 -25.01
C ARG A 330 21.99 -12.17 -24.45
N GLU A 331 22.41 -10.96 -24.06
CA GLU A 331 23.82 -10.63 -23.78
C GLU A 331 24.03 -9.87 -22.46
N GLY A 332 22.96 -9.39 -21.80
CA GLY A 332 23.06 -8.66 -20.55
C GLY A 332 23.16 -9.58 -19.32
N PRO A 333 23.86 -9.16 -18.24
CA PRO A 333 23.98 -9.97 -17.03
C PRO A 333 22.70 -9.99 -16.18
N ALA A 334 21.82 -8.99 -16.33
CA ALA A 334 20.59 -8.88 -15.56
C ALA A 334 19.51 -8.03 -16.24
N LEU A 335 18.25 -8.27 -15.85
CA LEU A 335 17.06 -7.54 -16.30
C LEU A 335 16.06 -7.35 -15.15
N ARG A 336 15.61 -6.12 -14.86
CA ARG A 336 14.49 -5.84 -13.93
C ARG A 336 13.17 -5.68 -14.68
N ILE A 337 12.21 -6.55 -14.38
CA ILE A 337 10.86 -6.54 -14.98
C ILE A 337 9.82 -6.21 -13.91
N VAL A 338 9.14 -5.07 -14.02
CA VAL A 338 7.98 -4.73 -13.18
C VAL A 338 6.71 -5.20 -13.84
N MET A 339 5.92 -6.01 -13.14
CA MET A 339 4.58 -6.44 -13.57
C MET A 339 3.52 -5.63 -12.83
N LEU A 340 2.92 -4.65 -13.51
CA LEU A 340 1.96 -3.70 -12.97
C LEU A 340 0.52 -4.10 -13.29
N GLY A 341 -0.34 -4.16 -12.27
CA GLY A 341 -1.79 -4.32 -12.47
C GLY A 341 -2.52 -4.88 -11.26
N ASP A 342 -3.43 -5.83 -11.50
CA ASP A 342 -4.35 -6.39 -10.51
C ASP A 342 -4.01 -7.84 -10.12
N SER A 343 -4.99 -8.56 -9.57
CA SER A 343 -4.85 -9.96 -9.18
C SER A 343 -4.60 -10.92 -10.36
N ILE A 344 -4.94 -10.57 -11.61
CA ILE A 344 -4.62 -11.40 -12.77
C ILE A 344 -3.15 -11.22 -13.19
N ILE A 345 -2.59 -10.04 -12.97
CA ILE A 345 -1.13 -9.81 -13.09
C ILE A 345 -0.38 -10.54 -11.96
N ASN A 346 -0.95 -10.60 -10.75
CA ASN A 346 -0.40 -11.44 -9.68
C ASN A 346 -0.41 -12.93 -10.06
N ASP A 347 -1.53 -13.46 -10.57
CA ASP A 347 -1.64 -14.85 -11.02
C ASP A 347 -0.61 -15.15 -12.14
N THR A 348 -0.47 -14.24 -13.11
CA THR A 348 0.55 -14.33 -14.16
C THR A 348 1.97 -14.32 -13.58
N SER A 349 2.23 -13.51 -12.54
CA SER A 349 3.53 -13.46 -11.85
C SER A 349 3.82 -14.68 -10.97
N ARG A 350 2.78 -15.32 -10.39
CA ARG A 350 2.87 -16.54 -9.58
C ARG A 350 3.21 -17.79 -10.38
N SER A 351 2.96 -17.78 -11.69
CA SER A 351 3.45 -18.82 -12.62
C SER A 351 4.97 -19.04 -12.56
N GLN A 352 5.72 -18.02 -12.11
CA GLN A 352 7.19 -17.94 -12.15
C GLN A 352 7.80 -18.02 -13.56
N TRP A 353 7.07 -17.63 -14.60
CA TRP A 353 7.50 -17.56 -16.01
C TRP A 353 8.94 -17.05 -16.26
N HIS A 354 9.46 -16.14 -15.43
CA HIS A 354 10.84 -15.68 -15.51
C HIS A 354 11.88 -16.80 -15.41
N LEU A 355 11.65 -17.88 -14.65
CA LEU A 355 12.57 -19.02 -14.54
C LEU A 355 12.63 -19.82 -15.86
N LEU A 356 11.48 -19.95 -16.54
CA LEU A 356 11.42 -20.53 -17.88
C LEU A 356 12.17 -19.67 -18.90
N LEU A 357 12.17 -18.35 -18.70
CA LEU A 357 12.84 -17.39 -19.56
C LEU A 357 14.35 -17.31 -19.28
N GLU A 358 14.79 -17.39 -18.02
CA GLU A 358 16.20 -17.56 -17.64
C GLU A 358 16.78 -18.85 -18.24
N ARG A 359 16.03 -19.97 -18.24
CA ARG A 359 16.44 -21.19 -18.96
C ARG A 359 16.61 -20.99 -20.47
N ALA A 360 15.81 -20.12 -21.09
CA ALA A 360 15.93 -19.78 -22.51
C ALA A 360 17.02 -18.73 -22.80
N TYR A 361 17.53 -18.04 -21.77
CA TYR A 361 18.48 -16.93 -21.84
C TYR A 361 19.50 -17.00 -20.68
N PRO A 362 20.35 -18.05 -20.61
CA PRO A 362 21.13 -18.37 -19.42
C PRO A 362 22.22 -17.35 -19.03
N LYS A 363 22.51 -16.35 -19.89
CA LYS A 363 23.40 -15.23 -19.56
C LYS A 363 22.72 -14.16 -18.66
N CYS A 364 21.38 -14.06 -18.69
CA CYS A 364 20.64 -12.95 -18.11
C CYS A 364 19.84 -13.36 -16.87
N ARG A 365 20.18 -12.80 -15.70
CA ARG A 365 19.41 -12.99 -14.46
C ARG A 365 18.20 -12.05 -14.37
N ILE A 366 16.99 -12.60 -14.26
CA ILE A 366 15.74 -11.85 -14.34
C ILE A 366 15.17 -11.55 -12.95
N THR A 367 15.26 -10.29 -12.52
CA THR A 367 14.57 -9.81 -11.31
C THR A 367 13.14 -9.40 -11.64
N LYS A 368 12.22 -10.38 -11.63
CA LYS A 368 10.77 -10.18 -11.81
C LYS A 368 10.12 -9.64 -10.54
N ILE A 369 9.47 -8.49 -10.65
CA ILE A 369 8.82 -7.77 -9.55
C ILE A 369 7.30 -7.78 -9.76
N THR A 370 6.57 -8.49 -8.91
CA THR A 370 5.12 -8.38 -8.81
C THR A 370 4.77 -7.03 -8.17
N SER A 371 4.06 -6.16 -8.87
CA SER A 371 3.71 -4.81 -8.40
C SER A 371 2.22 -4.56 -8.59
N VAL A 372 1.42 -4.96 -7.60
CA VAL A 372 -0.01 -5.24 -7.80
C VAL A 372 -0.90 -4.73 -6.69
N ARG A 373 -2.16 -4.45 -7.06
CA ARG A 373 -3.24 -4.12 -6.14
C ARG A 373 -4.56 -4.66 -6.69
N GLY A 374 -5.24 -5.47 -5.89
CA GLY A 374 -6.51 -6.12 -6.30
C GLY A 374 -7.59 -5.10 -6.68
N SER A 375 -8.37 -5.43 -7.71
CA SER A 375 -9.50 -4.64 -8.22
C SER A 375 -9.14 -3.21 -8.67
N THR A 376 -7.90 -2.96 -9.09
CA THR A 376 -7.41 -1.64 -9.53
C THR A 376 -6.60 -1.70 -10.82
N GLY A 377 -6.92 -0.79 -11.75
CA GLY A 377 -6.18 -0.56 -12.99
C GLY A 377 -5.43 0.77 -12.99
N CYS A 378 -5.00 1.23 -14.15
CA CYS A 378 -4.21 2.44 -14.33
C CYS A 378 -4.96 3.71 -13.88
N TRP A 379 -6.30 3.70 -13.86
CA TRP A 379 -7.13 4.78 -13.30
C TRP A 379 -6.84 5.07 -11.83
N TRP A 380 -6.33 4.09 -11.10
CA TRP A 380 -5.87 4.21 -9.72
C TRP A 380 -4.37 4.54 -9.63
N TYR A 381 -3.55 3.88 -10.45
CA TYR A 381 -2.09 4.08 -10.45
C TYR A 381 -1.64 5.45 -10.96
N LYS A 382 -2.41 6.13 -11.83
CA LYS A 382 -2.08 7.47 -12.35
C LYS A 382 -2.12 8.59 -11.30
N GLN A 383 -2.66 8.31 -10.11
CA GLN A 383 -2.96 9.31 -9.10
C GLN A 383 -1.82 9.48 -8.09
N GLY A 384 -1.43 10.73 -7.83
CA GLY A 384 -0.40 11.06 -6.84
C GLY A 384 0.94 10.36 -7.09
N ALA A 385 1.58 9.87 -6.03
CA ALA A 385 2.91 9.25 -6.12
C ALA A 385 2.90 7.75 -6.51
N ARG A 386 1.79 7.20 -7.02
CA ARG A 386 1.63 5.75 -7.19
C ARG A 386 2.51 5.17 -8.30
N VAL A 387 2.67 5.81 -9.45
CA VAL A 387 3.67 5.36 -10.46
C VAL A 387 5.10 5.41 -9.88
N GLN A 388 5.41 6.37 -9.01
CA GLN A 388 6.71 6.43 -8.32
C GLN A 388 6.91 5.27 -7.33
N LEU A 389 5.87 4.85 -6.61
CA LEU A 389 5.94 3.74 -5.64
C LEU A 389 6.01 2.36 -6.31
N TYR A 390 5.07 2.10 -7.24
CA TYR A 390 4.88 0.79 -7.85
C TYR A 390 5.81 0.53 -9.04
N VAL A 391 6.33 1.57 -9.70
CA VAL A 391 7.14 1.41 -10.92
C VAL A 391 8.51 2.07 -10.79
N LEU A 392 8.60 3.41 -10.67
CA LEU A 392 9.88 4.11 -10.83
C LEU A 392 10.87 3.83 -9.69
N GLY A 393 10.39 3.77 -8.44
CA GLY A 393 11.20 3.32 -7.29
C GLY A 393 11.71 1.89 -7.43
N GLN A 394 11.08 1.10 -8.29
CA GLN A 394 11.49 -0.26 -8.64
C GLN A 394 12.50 -0.32 -9.79
N ARG A 395 13.02 0.82 -10.30
CA ARG A 395 14.11 0.91 -11.30
C ARG A 395 14.02 -0.18 -12.40
N PRO A 396 12.92 -0.23 -13.18
CA PRO A 396 12.73 -1.26 -14.21
C PRO A 396 13.56 -0.99 -15.46
N ASP A 397 13.89 -2.08 -16.16
CA ASP A 397 14.30 -2.08 -17.56
C ASP A 397 13.09 -2.33 -18.48
N LEU A 398 12.14 -3.17 -18.02
CA LEU A 398 10.85 -3.44 -18.66
C LEU A 398 9.71 -3.24 -17.65
N VAL A 399 8.60 -2.64 -18.11
CA VAL A 399 7.31 -2.62 -17.40
C VAL A 399 6.24 -3.34 -18.21
N ILE A 400 5.65 -4.39 -17.65
CA ILE A 400 4.49 -5.08 -18.21
C ILE A 400 3.24 -4.54 -17.51
N ILE A 401 2.31 -3.96 -18.27
CA ILE A 401 1.06 -3.39 -17.75
C ILE A 401 -0.12 -4.22 -18.26
N GLY A 402 -1.03 -4.64 -17.38
CA GLY A 402 -2.24 -5.36 -17.82
C GLY A 402 -3.25 -5.59 -16.70
N GLY A 403 -3.92 -6.75 -16.74
CA GLY A 403 -5.01 -7.12 -15.83
C GLY A 403 -6.39 -6.92 -16.44
N ILE A 404 -7.44 -7.06 -15.63
CA ILE A 404 -8.85 -6.92 -16.04
C ILE A 404 -9.55 -5.72 -15.39
N SER A 405 -8.99 -5.17 -14.31
CA SER A 405 -9.56 -4.08 -13.52
C SER A 405 -9.42 -2.69 -14.16
N GLN A 406 -9.16 -2.64 -15.47
CA GLN A 406 -8.86 -1.41 -16.22
C GLN A 406 -10.10 -0.58 -16.55
N ARG A 407 -11.32 -1.15 -16.45
CA ARG A 407 -12.62 -0.47 -16.67
C ARG A 407 -12.75 0.22 -18.04
N ASP A 408 -12.12 -0.37 -19.06
CA ASP A 408 -12.04 0.19 -20.42
C ASP A 408 -11.42 1.60 -20.53
N ASP A 409 -10.77 2.08 -19.47
CA ASP A 409 -10.14 3.40 -19.35
C ASP A 409 -8.72 3.38 -19.96
N ILE A 410 -8.68 3.43 -21.27
CA ILE A 410 -7.47 3.47 -22.11
C ILE A 410 -6.62 4.72 -21.83
N GLU A 411 -7.25 5.87 -21.57
CA GLU A 411 -6.57 7.13 -21.30
C GLU A 411 -5.85 7.14 -19.93
N SER A 412 -6.35 6.39 -18.96
CA SER A 412 -5.58 6.11 -17.75
C SER A 412 -4.33 5.27 -18.00
N ILE A 413 -4.36 4.34 -18.95
CA ILE A 413 -3.18 3.56 -19.34
C ILE A 413 -2.17 4.48 -20.04
N ARG A 414 -2.63 5.35 -20.95
CA ARG A 414 -1.83 6.41 -21.58
C ARG A 414 -1.10 7.26 -20.54
N GLU A 415 -1.82 7.76 -19.54
CA GLU A 415 -1.24 8.63 -18.50
C GLU A 415 -0.20 7.88 -17.63
N VAL A 416 -0.44 6.61 -17.28
CA VAL A 416 0.57 5.80 -16.58
C VAL A 416 1.82 5.61 -17.45
N VAL A 417 1.67 5.34 -18.76
CA VAL A 417 2.80 5.22 -19.69
C VAL A 417 3.58 6.56 -19.78
N ARG A 418 2.88 7.70 -19.81
CA ARG A 418 3.50 9.04 -19.80
C ARG A 418 4.31 9.27 -18.52
N GLN A 419 3.74 8.96 -17.35
CA GLN A 419 4.43 9.08 -16.06
C GLN A 419 5.66 8.15 -15.96
N ILE A 420 5.57 6.93 -16.50
CA ILE A 420 6.72 6.00 -16.53
C ILE A 420 7.85 6.57 -17.40
N ARG A 421 7.53 7.05 -18.60
CA ARG A 421 8.51 7.65 -19.53
C ARG A 421 9.15 8.93 -19.00
N ALA A 422 8.42 9.72 -18.21
CA ALA A 422 8.96 10.91 -17.56
C ALA A 422 10.01 10.59 -16.46
N GLY A 423 10.00 9.37 -15.90
CA GLY A 423 10.88 8.98 -14.79
C GLY A 423 11.83 7.80 -15.08
N SER A 424 11.74 7.15 -16.25
CA SER A 424 12.58 5.99 -16.58
C SER A 424 12.75 5.78 -18.09
N LYS A 425 13.91 5.21 -18.46
CA LYS A 425 14.20 4.63 -19.79
C LYS A 425 13.78 3.15 -19.90
N ALA A 426 12.71 2.79 -19.20
CA ALA A 426 12.15 1.44 -19.26
C ALA A 426 11.32 1.26 -20.54
N GLU A 427 11.48 0.11 -21.17
CA GLU A 427 10.58 -0.31 -22.23
C GLU A 427 9.26 -0.82 -21.64
N ILE A 428 8.20 -0.87 -22.44
CA ILE A 428 6.84 -1.10 -21.95
C ILE A 428 6.14 -2.12 -22.84
N LEU A 429 5.48 -3.09 -22.20
CA LEU A 429 4.60 -4.08 -22.82
C LEU A 429 3.18 -3.91 -22.27
N LEU A 430 2.22 -3.58 -23.13
CA LEU A 430 0.79 -3.60 -22.80
C LEU A 430 0.23 -5.00 -23.05
N MET A 431 -0.50 -5.54 -22.08
CA MET A 431 -0.99 -6.92 -22.10
C MET A 431 -2.49 -6.99 -21.76
N THR A 432 -3.27 -7.69 -22.59
CA THR A 432 -4.71 -7.89 -22.36
C THR A 432 -4.96 -8.83 -21.16
N GLY A 433 -6.14 -8.71 -20.53
CA GLY A 433 -6.52 -9.58 -19.40
C GLY A 433 -7.21 -10.87 -19.86
N ALA A 434 -6.64 -12.03 -19.55
CA ALA A 434 -7.15 -13.34 -19.97
C ALA A 434 -8.25 -13.92 -19.06
N PHE A 435 -8.05 -13.89 -17.74
CA PHE A 435 -8.96 -14.47 -16.75
C PHE A 435 -10.17 -13.54 -16.45
N GLY A 436 -11.03 -13.91 -15.50
CA GLY A 436 -12.33 -13.28 -15.28
C GLY A 436 -13.52 -14.20 -15.62
N ARG A 437 -14.73 -13.64 -15.69
CA ARG A 437 -16.00 -14.38 -15.84
C ARG A 437 -16.32 -14.86 -17.28
N VAL A 438 -15.52 -14.47 -18.27
CA VAL A 438 -15.80 -14.79 -19.69
C VAL A 438 -15.35 -16.21 -20.01
N ASP A 439 -16.21 -17.01 -20.65
CA ASP A 439 -15.83 -18.31 -21.21
C ASP A 439 -15.48 -18.16 -22.71
N PRO A 440 -14.24 -18.46 -23.13
CA PRO A 440 -13.84 -18.45 -24.54
C PRO A 440 -14.65 -19.38 -25.47
N ARG A 441 -15.41 -20.31 -24.92
CA ARG A 441 -16.26 -21.27 -25.65
C ARG A 441 -17.64 -20.72 -25.99
N GLN A 442 -18.07 -19.60 -25.38
CA GLN A 442 -19.38 -19.00 -25.64
C GLN A 442 -19.47 -18.35 -27.04
N PRO A 443 -20.68 -18.30 -27.63
CA PRO A 443 -20.93 -17.53 -28.86
C PRO A 443 -20.48 -16.07 -28.74
N GLY A 444 -20.00 -15.49 -29.83
CA GLY A 444 -19.51 -14.10 -29.88
C GLY A 444 -18.09 -13.89 -29.35
N TRP A 445 -17.44 -14.88 -28.72
CA TRP A 445 -16.02 -14.75 -28.35
C TRP A 445 -15.11 -14.79 -29.59
N LYS A 446 -14.49 -13.66 -29.95
CA LYS A 446 -13.51 -13.53 -31.04
C LYS A 446 -12.12 -13.97 -30.58
N ALA A 447 -11.51 -14.92 -31.29
CA ALA A 447 -10.16 -15.40 -31.00
C ALA A 447 -9.09 -14.33 -31.25
N GLU A 448 -9.17 -13.65 -32.39
CA GLU A 448 -8.25 -12.60 -32.80
C GLU A 448 -8.79 -11.22 -32.39
N ILE A 449 -7.97 -10.18 -32.59
CA ILE A 449 -8.38 -8.79 -32.42
C ILE A 449 -8.89 -8.28 -33.77
N ASP A 450 -10.10 -7.77 -33.74
CA ASP A 450 -10.72 -7.04 -34.85
C ASP A 450 -10.00 -5.68 -35.00
N PRO A 451 -9.32 -5.39 -36.13
CA PRO A 451 -8.54 -4.16 -36.29
C PRO A 451 -9.40 -2.89 -36.21
N ASP A 452 -10.62 -2.98 -36.76
CA ASP A 452 -11.57 -1.88 -36.90
C ASP A 452 -12.59 -1.86 -35.75
N GLY A 453 -12.77 -2.98 -35.04
CA GLY A 453 -13.63 -3.07 -33.86
C GLY A 453 -13.20 -2.14 -32.70
N ASP A 454 -14.14 -1.80 -31.81
CA ASP A 454 -13.91 -0.91 -30.66
C ASP A 454 -13.96 -1.60 -29.28
N ASP A 455 -13.71 -2.92 -29.26
CA ASP A 455 -13.52 -3.64 -28.00
C ASP A 455 -12.25 -3.20 -27.27
N TYR A 456 -12.16 -3.51 -25.96
CA TYR A 456 -11.02 -3.14 -25.14
C TYR A 456 -9.66 -3.63 -25.69
N ARG A 457 -9.60 -4.80 -26.36
CA ARG A 457 -8.36 -5.35 -26.92
C ARG A 457 -7.93 -4.55 -28.15
N ALA A 458 -8.90 -4.19 -29.01
CA ALA A 458 -8.66 -3.37 -30.19
C ALA A 458 -8.22 -1.95 -29.81
N ARG A 459 -8.92 -1.30 -28.87
CA ARG A 459 -8.49 0.00 -28.33
C ARG A 459 -7.13 -0.05 -27.62
N LEU A 460 -6.82 -1.11 -26.86
CA LEU A 460 -5.51 -1.27 -26.23
C LEU A 460 -4.40 -1.54 -27.26
N LYS A 461 -4.68 -2.27 -28.34
CA LYS A 461 -3.75 -2.48 -29.46
C LYS A 461 -3.45 -1.15 -30.15
N ARG A 462 -4.48 -0.37 -30.50
CA ARG A 462 -4.33 0.98 -31.09
C ARG A 462 -3.50 1.90 -30.19
N LEU A 463 -3.76 1.92 -28.88
CA LEU A 463 -2.94 2.67 -27.92
C LEU A 463 -1.47 2.22 -27.93
N ALA A 464 -1.20 0.91 -28.03
CA ALA A 464 0.16 0.40 -28.05
C ALA A 464 0.95 0.85 -29.30
N ASP A 465 0.31 0.77 -30.48
CA ASP A 465 0.88 1.25 -31.74
C ASP A 465 1.14 2.76 -31.70
N GLU A 466 0.14 3.54 -31.26
CA GLU A 466 0.19 5.00 -31.16
C GLU A 466 1.31 5.47 -30.22
N LEU A 467 1.39 4.88 -29.02
CA LEU A 467 2.43 5.18 -28.04
C LEU A 467 3.79 4.57 -28.40
N LYS A 468 3.91 3.73 -29.42
CA LYS A 468 5.13 3.00 -29.78
C LYS A 468 5.67 2.21 -28.58
N VAL A 469 4.78 1.41 -27.99
CA VAL A 469 5.08 0.42 -26.94
C VAL A 469 4.70 -0.97 -27.45
N GLU A 470 5.22 -2.02 -26.81
CA GLU A 470 4.99 -3.38 -27.26
C GLU A 470 3.62 -3.92 -26.82
N PHE A 471 3.09 -4.92 -27.52
CA PHE A 471 1.76 -5.48 -27.24
C PHE A 471 1.72 -7.02 -27.22
N LEU A 472 0.98 -7.57 -26.25
CA LEU A 472 0.66 -9.00 -26.14
C LEU A 472 -0.83 -9.23 -25.85
N ASP A 473 -1.54 -9.85 -26.80
CA ASP A 473 -2.91 -10.33 -26.58
C ASP A 473 -2.94 -11.67 -25.82
N MET A 474 -2.64 -11.60 -24.53
CA MET A 474 -2.75 -12.72 -23.60
C MET A 474 -4.17 -13.32 -23.56
N ARG A 475 -5.22 -12.52 -23.77
CA ARG A 475 -6.63 -12.97 -23.82
C ARG A 475 -6.92 -13.88 -25.01
N GLY A 476 -6.51 -13.49 -26.22
CA GLY A 476 -6.66 -14.32 -27.41
C GLY A 476 -5.90 -15.65 -27.26
N ALA A 477 -4.62 -15.56 -26.89
CA ALA A 477 -3.75 -16.73 -26.72
C ALA A 477 -4.27 -17.73 -25.64
N TRP A 478 -4.75 -17.23 -24.50
CA TRP A 478 -5.34 -18.06 -23.45
C TRP A 478 -6.66 -18.70 -23.91
N GLY A 479 -7.55 -17.92 -24.52
CA GLY A 479 -8.86 -18.43 -24.92
C GLY A 479 -8.82 -19.42 -26.09
N GLN A 480 -7.88 -19.26 -27.02
CA GLN A 480 -7.57 -20.28 -28.04
C GLN A 480 -7.16 -21.59 -27.37
N TYR A 481 -6.25 -21.53 -26.38
CA TYR A 481 -5.84 -22.72 -25.63
C TYR A 481 -7.02 -23.38 -24.91
N ILE A 482 -7.87 -22.63 -24.19
CA ILE A 482 -9.08 -23.17 -23.53
C ILE A 482 -9.97 -23.92 -24.53
N ARG A 483 -10.25 -23.34 -25.71
CA ARG A 483 -11.06 -23.98 -26.75
C ARG A 483 -10.45 -25.27 -27.30
N SER A 484 -9.11 -25.38 -27.33
CA SER A 484 -8.38 -26.55 -27.88
C SER A 484 -7.99 -27.63 -26.87
N CYS A 485 -7.97 -27.35 -25.56
CA CYS A 485 -7.29 -28.21 -24.58
C CYS A 485 -8.13 -29.37 -24.04
N GLY A 486 -9.44 -29.42 -24.31
CA GLY A 486 -10.34 -30.47 -23.82
C GLY A 486 -10.48 -30.53 -22.30
N LYS A 487 -10.35 -29.39 -21.61
CA LYS A 487 -10.51 -29.25 -20.15
C LYS A 487 -11.43 -28.06 -19.82
N ASP A 488 -12.26 -28.21 -18.80
CA ASP A 488 -13.15 -27.16 -18.33
C ASP A 488 -12.42 -26.01 -17.61
N LEU A 489 -13.06 -24.84 -17.59
CA LEU A 489 -12.52 -23.63 -16.97
C LEU A 489 -12.15 -23.81 -15.50
N GLU A 490 -12.96 -24.55 -14.73
CA GLU A 490 -12.69 -24.82 -13.31
C GLU A 490 -11.43 -25.67 -13.09
N TRP A 491 -10.99 -26.42 -14.10
CA TRP A 491 -9.69 -27.11 -14.06
C TRP A 491 -8.50 -26.14 -14.01
N PHE A 492 -8.69 -24.90 -14.48
CA PHE A 492 -7.72 -23.79 -14.50
C PHE A 492 -8.03 -22.66 -13.50
N LYS A 493 -9.17 -22.69 -12.80
CA LYS A 493 -9.61 -21.64 -11.87
C LYS A 493 -9.56 -22.09 -10.40
N ARG A 494 -9.48 -21.11 -9.50
CA ARG A 494 -9.65 -21.30 -8.04
C ARG A 494 -10.94 -20.66 -7.51
N ASP A 495 -11.49 -19.75 -8.30
CA ASP A 495 -12.76 -19.05 -8.10
C ASP A 495 -13.22 -18.50 -9.47
N PRO A 496 -14.47 -17.99 -9.63
CA PRO A 496 -14.98 -17.57 -10.94
C PRO A 496 -14.16 -16.50 -11.67
N ILE A 497 -13.27 -15.77 -10.98
CA ILE A 497 -12.35 -14.81 -11.57
C ILE A 497 -11.00 -15.45 -11.85
N HIS A 498 -10.33 -15.95 -10.81
CA HIS A 498 -8.88 -16.13 -10.76
C HIS A 498 -8.37 -17.51 -11.16
N ALA A 499 -7.09 -17.56 -11.52
CA ALA A 499 -6.41 -18.81 -11.88
C ALA A 499 -6.11 -19.70 -10.65
N ASN A 500 -6.18 -21.01 -10.82
CA ASN A 500 -5.43 -21.96 -9.99
C ASN A 500 -4.03 -22.18 -10.59
N GLU A 501 -3.26 -23.06 -9.98
CA GLU A 501 -1.86 -23.35 -10.35
C GLU A 501 -1.68 -23.74 -11.83
N ARG A 502 -2.65 -24.45 -12.42
CA ARG A 502 -2.64 -24.84 -13.83
C ARG A 502 -3.00 -23.67 -14.73
N GLY A 503 -3.95 -22.83 -14.32
CA GLY A 503 -4.25 -21.56 -15.01
C GLY A 503 -3.04 -20.61 -15.04
N GLU A 504 -2.32 -20.50 -13.92
CA GLU A 504 -1.09 -19.71 -13.81
C GLU A 504 -0.04 -20.17 -14.82
N GLN A 505 0.16 -21.49 -15.00
CA GLN A 505 1.15 -22.02 -15.94
C GLN A 505 0.85 -21.71 -17.42
N ILE A 506 -0.42 -21.61 -17.83
CA ILE A 506 -0.75 -21.20 -19.20
C ILE A 506 -0.38 -19.73 -19.43
N LEU A 507 -0.74 -18.84 -18.51
CA LEU A 507 -0.35 -17.43 -18.58
C LEU A 507 1.18 -17.28 -18.63
N GLY A 508 1.88 -18.02 -17.78
CA GLY A 508 3.34 -18.01 -17.72
C GLY A 508 4.01 -18.49 -19.00
N ARG A 509 3.49 -19.56 -19.63
CA ARG A 509 4.07 -20.10 -20.87
C ARG A 509 3.70 -19.32 -22.13
N ILE A 510 2.55 -18.64 -22.17
CA ILE A 510 2.26 -17.64 -23.22
C ILE A 510 3.28 -16.49 -23.13
N LEU A 511 3.48 -15.93 -21.93
CA LEU A 511 4.42 -14.82 -21.72
C LEU A 511 5.87 -15.24 -21.98
N CYS A 512 6.29 -16.41 -21.50
CA CYS A 512 7.62 -16.95 -21.78
C CYS A 512 7.84 -17.18 -23.28
N ARG A 513 6.88 -17.77 -24.02
CA ARG A 513 7.01 -17.97 -25.48
C ARG A 513 7.03 -16.67 -26.26
N TYR A 514 6.34 -15.64 -25.78
CA TYR A 514 6.41 -14.30 -26.38
C TYR A 514 7.85 -13.76 -26.36
N PHE A 515 8.60 -13.96 -25.28
CA PHE A 515 10.01 -13.53 -25.16
C PHE A 515 11.05 -14.55 -25.65
N ALA A 516 10.71 -15.83 -25.71
CA ALA A 516 11.61 -16.88 -26.17
C ALA A 516 12.05 -16.68 -27.64
N PRO A 517 13.24 -17.19 -28.03
CA PRO A 517 13.62 -17.33 -29.43
C PRO A 517 12.53 -18.08 -30.22
N ASN A 518 12.49 -17.85 -31.54
CA ASN A 518 11.77 -18.80 -32.40
C ASN A 518 12.46 -20.16 -32.28
N VAL A 519 11.69 -21.24 -32.11
CA VAL A 519 12.24 -22.60 -32.22
C VAL A 519 12.60 -22.81 -33.68
N THR A 520 13.91 -22.84 -33.98
CA THR A 520 14.40 -23.38 -35.25
C THR A 520 14.19 -24.89 -35.26
N SER A 521 14.09 -25.49 -36.44
CA SER A 521 13.77 -26.91 -36.65
C SER A 521 14.76 -27.89 -36.01
N ASP A 522 15.95 -27.42 -35.68
CA ASP A 522 17.15 -28.23 -35.69
C ASP A 522 17.42 -28.94 -34.35
N THR A 523 16.63 -28.63 -33.31
CA THR A 523 16.69 -29.28 -31.99
C THR A 523 15.61 -30.37 -31.81
N ALA A 524 15.01 -30.85 -32.90
CA ALA A 524 13.96 -31.89 -32.85
C ALA A 524 14.49 -33.34 -32.87
N SER A 525 15.76 -33.57 -33.20
CA SER A 525 16.29 -34.92 -33.52
C SER A 525 16.93 -35.68 -32.35
N THR A 526 17.05 -35.09 -31.15
CA THR A 526 17.84 -35.68 -30.03
C THR A 526 16.99 -36.14 -28.84
N ALA A 527 15.71 -36.47 -29.05
CA ALA A 527 14.76 -36.82 -27.98
C ALA A 527 14.21 -38.27 -28.05
N HIS A 528 14.78 -39.12 -28.90
CA HIS A 528 14.56 -40.57 -28.93
C HIS A 528 15.92 -41.26 -28.94
N GLY A 529 16.40 -41.71 -27.76
CA GLY A 529 17.79 -42.13 -27.62
C GLY A 529 18.25 -42.70 -26.27
N THR A 530 17.34 -43.13 -25.40
CA THR A 530 17.56 -44.08 -24.28
C THR A 530 16.23 -44.72 -23.91
#